data_AF-A0A967WUA4-F1
#
_entry.id   AF-A0A967WUA4-F1
#
_cell.length_a   1.000
_cell.length_b   1.000
_cell.length_c   1.000
_cell.angle_alpha   90.00
_cell.angle_beta   90.00
_cell.angle_gamma   90.00
#
_symmetry.space_group_name_H-M   'P 1'
#
loop_
_entity.id
_entity.type
_entity.pdbx_description
1 polymer ?
#
loop_
_entity_poly.entity_id
_entity_poly.type
_entity_poly.pdbx_seq_one_letter_code
_entity_poly.pdbx_strand_id
1 'polypeptide(L)'
;GFAAEQGREVFAVPGYIFARTSRGTNHLIQQGAKMVCQVSDVLEELNLTMVSEQAQARTVIPENETEAVLLEHLSAEPVHVDSLGRAVDLP
;
A
#
# COMPACT_ATOMS: atom_id res chain seq x y z
N GLY A 1 -7.47 7.38 -23.30
CA GLY A 1 -6.00 7.32 -23.29
C GLY A 1 -5.56 6.02 -22.68
N PHE A 2 -4.52 5.42 -23.24
CA PHE A 2 -3.91 4.20 -22.70
C PHE A 2 -2.95 4.53 -21.56
N ALA A 3 -2.62 3.55 -20.70
CA ALA A 3 -1.71 3.77 -19.56
C ALA A 3 -0.30 4.20 -20.04
N ALA A 4 0.24 3.53 -21.06
CA ALA A 4 1.55 3.85 -21.64
C ALA A 4 1.62 5.27 -22.20
N GLU A 5 0.55 5.76 -22.83
CA GLU A 5 0.48 7.13 -23.37
C GLU A 5 0.50 8.21 -22.29
N GLN A 6 0.22 7.83 -21.04
CA GLN A 6 0.20 8.72 -19.88
C GLN A 6 1.47 8.60 -19.03
N GLY A 7 2.51 7.94 -19.56
CA GLY A 7 3.77 7.70 -18.83
C GLY A 7 3.60 6.79 -17.62
N ARG A 8 2.55 5.94 -17.60
CA ARG A 8 2.37 4.93 -16.56
C ARG A 8 3.03 3.63 -16.96
N GLU A 9 3.64 2.97 -15.99
CA GLU A 9 4.16 1.62 -16.16
C GLU A 9 3.03 0.64 -16.49
N VAL A 10 3.33 -0.31 -17.37
CA VAL A 10 2.41 -1.35 -17.78
C VAL A 10 3.03 -2.70 -17.42
N PHE A 11 2.28 -3.49 -16.67
CA PHE A 11 2.65 -4.84 -16.27
C PHE A 11 1.71 -5.84 -16.96
N ALA A 12 2.22 -7.01 -17.31
CA ALA A 12 1.42 -8.04 -17.97
C ALA A 12 1.82 -9.44 -17.52
N VAL A 13 0.82 -10.28 -17.27
CA VAL A 13 1.02 -11.69 -16.90
C VAL A 13 1.21 -12.53 -18.17
N PRO A 14 2.31 -13.28 -18.29
CA PRO A 14 2.53 -14.15 -19.44
C PRO A 14 1.49 -15.27 -19.47
N GLY A 15 1.13 -15.72 -20.66
CA GLY A 15 0.20 -16.84 -20.82
C GLY A 15 0.51 -17.75 -21.99
N TYR A 16 -0.17 -18.89 -22.03
CA TYR A 16 0.04 -19.93 -23.04
C TYR A 16 -0.15 -19.38 -24.46
N ILE A 17 0.83 -19.59 -25.35
CA ILE A 17 0.86 -18.95 -26.68
C ILE A 17 -0.31 -19.34 -27.59
N PHE A 18 -0.96 -20.47 -27.36
CA PHE A 18 -2.13 -20.91 -28.13
C PHE A 18 -3.47 -20.52 -27.45
N ALA A 19 -3.44 -19.97 -26.24
CA ALA A 19 -4.64 -19.46 -25.59
C ALA A 19 -5.02 -18.09 -26.17
N ARG A 20 -6.21 -17.99 -26.78
CA ARG A 20 -6.70 -16.72 -27.35
C ARG A 20 -6.75 -15.59 -26.31
N THR A 21 -7.06 -15.91 -25.06
CA THR A 21 -7.12 -14.97 -23.93
C THR A 21 -5.75 -14.38 -23.56
N SER A 22 -4.66 -15.10 -23.82
CA SER A 22 -3.29 -14.65 -23.50
C SER A 22 -2.65 -13.78 -24.59
N ARG A 23 -3.28 -13.66 -25.77
CA ARG A 23 -2.72 -12.86 -26.89
C ARG A 23 -2.49 -11.41 -26.48
N GLY A 24 -3.40 -10.81 -25.71
CA GLY A 24 -3.30 -9.42 -25.29
C GLY A 24 -2.13 -9.19 -24.34
N THR A 25 -2.03 -9.98 -23.27
CA THR A 25 -0.94 -9.83 -22.29
C THR A 25 0.41 -10.15 -22.90
N ASN A 26 0.51 -11.19 -23.73
CA ASN A 26 1.74 -11.50 -24.45
C ASN A 26 2.14 -10.40 -25.44
N HIS A 27 1.16 -9.73 -26.08
CA HIS A 27 1.45 -8.60 -26.96
C HIS A 27 1.93 -7.37 -26.20
N LEU A 28 1.35 -7.07 -25.03
CA LEU A 28 1.84 -6.00 -24.16
C LEU A 28 3.30 -6.26 -23.75
N ILE A 29 3.65 -7.50 -23.41
CA ILE A 29 5.03 -7.90 -23.09
C ILE A 29 5.96 -7.65 -24.29
N GLN A 30 5.53 -7.99 -25.51
CA GLN A 30 6.29 -7.68 -26.74
C GLN A 30 6.46 -6.17 -26.98
N GLN A 31 5.52 -5.35 -26.54
CA GLN A 31 5.58 -3.88 -26.63
C GLN A 31 6.38 -3.24 -25.50
N GLY A 32 7.00 -4.03 -24.62
CA GLY A 32 7.84 -3.53 -23.52
C GLY A 32 7.12 -3.42 -22.18
N ALA A 33 5.89 -3.93 -22.04
CA ALA A 33 5.30 -4.10 -20.71
C ALA A 33 6.15 -5.08 -19.89
N LYS A 34 6.35 -4.77 -18.62
CA LYS A 34 7.09 -5.64 -17.70
C LYS A 34 6.31 -6.94 -17.48
N MET A 35 6.96 -8.07 -17.72
CA MET A 35 6.39 -9.38 -17.40
C MET A 35 6.36 -9.57 -15.88
N VAL A 36 5.22 -10.02 -15.34
CA VAL A 36 5.05 -10.33 -13.92
C VAL A 36 4.38 -11.69 -13.74
N CYS A 37 4.85 -12.46 -12.76
CA CYS A 37 4.37 -13.79 -12.42
C CYS A 37 3.78 -13.86 -11.00
N GLN A 38 4.04 -12.86 -10.17
CA GLN A 38 3.60 -12.77 -8.78
C GLN A 38 3.49 -11.31 -8.33
N VAL A 39 2.87 -11.11 -7.16
CA VAL A 39 2.67 -9.77 -6.58
C VAL A 39 3.99 -9.07 -6.28
N SER A 40 5.02 -9.80 -5.82
CA SER A 40 6.32 -9.22 -5.48
C SER A 40 6.98 -8.54 -6.68
N ASP A 41 6.82 -9.07 -7.91
CA ASP A 41 7.41 -8.48 -9.11
C ASP A 41 6.90 -7.04 -9.36
N VAL A 42 5.62 -6.79 -9.04
CA VAL A 42 5.02 -5.45 -9.13
C VAL A 42 5.51 -4.56 -7.99
N LEU A 43 5.58 -5.09 -6.77
CA LEU A 43 6.05 -4.33 -5.60
C LEU A 43 7.53 -3.95 -5.73
N GLU A 44 8.36 -4.84 -6.26
CA GLU A 44 9.79 -4.59 -6.50
C GLU A 44 9.99 -3.49 -7.55
N GLU A 45 9.27 -3.56 -8.68
CA GLU A 45 9.38 -2.52 -9.71
C GLU A 45 8.94 -1.16 -9.19
N LEU A 46 7.83 -1.11 -8.44
CA LEU A 46 7.31 0.13 -7.86
C LEU A 46 8.09 0.60 -6.62
N ASN A 47 9.13 -0.12 -6.18
CA ASN A 47 9.84 0.14 -4.92
C ASN A 47 8.91 0.19 -3.69
N LEU A 48 7.88 -0.67 -3.69
CA LEU A 48 6.85 -0.82 -2.66
C LEU A 48 7.04 -2.05 -1.79
N THR A 49 8.21 -2.68 -1.81
CA THR A 49 8.54 -3.86 -1.00
C THR A 49 8.38 -3.63 0.51
N MET A 50 8.44 -2.38 0.96
CA MET A 50 8.29 -1.98 2.37
C MET A 50 6.85 -1.60 2.76
N VAL A 51 5.85 -1.65 1.86
CA VAL A 51 4.50 -1.14 2.17
C VAL A 51 3.81 -1.93 3.29
N SER A 52 4.01 -3.25 3.34
CA SER A 52 3.50 -4.09 4.43
C SER A 52 4.16 -3.74 5.77
N GLU A 53 5.45 -3.41 5.74
CA GLU A 53 6.19 -2.95 6.91
C GLU A 53 5.76 -1.54 7.31
N GLN A 54 5.50 -0.62 6.38
CA GLN A 54 5.03 0.74 6.69
C GLN A 54 3.61 0.79 7.26
N ALA A 55 2.73 -0.14 6.83
CA ALA A 55 1.39 -0.26 7.40
C ALA A 55 1.42 -0.79 8.85
N GLN A 56 2.40 -1.63 9.19
CA GLN A 56 2.60 -2.14 10.56
C GLN A 56 3.50 -1.25 11.43
N ALA A 57 4.49 -0.58 10.83
CA ALA A 57 5.48 0.28 11.49
C ALA A 57 5.00 1.72 11.67
N ARG A 58 3.76 2.04 11.29
CA ARG A 58 3.04 3.20 11.82
C ARG A 58 2.55 2.96 13.26
N THR A 59 3.31 2.21 14.05
CA THR A 59 3.29 2.36 15.50
C THR A 59 3.76 3.77 15.81
N VAL A 60 2.82 4.65 16.19
CA VAL A 60 3.18 5.92 16.82
C VAL A 60 3.94 5.54 18.09
N ILE A 61 5.24 5.81 18.13
CA ILE A 61 6.05 5.61 19.32
C ILE A 61 5.84 6.85 20.17
N PRO A 62 5.24 6.74 21.37
CA PRO A 62 5.05 7.90 22.22
C PRO A 62 6.40 8.50 22.63
N GLU A 63 6.52 9.82 22.55
CA GLU A 63 7.70 10.56 22.97
C GLU A 63 7.83 10.63 24.51
N ASN A 64 6.71 10.46 25.23
CA ASN A 64 6.65 10.50 26.69
C ASN A 64 5.47 9.69 27.27
N GLU A 65 5.41 9.58 28.59
CA GLU A 65 4.35 8.85 29.32
C GLU A 65 2.95 9.42 29.04
N THR A 66 2.82 10.75 28.94
CA THR A 66 1.54 11.41 28.63
C THR A 66 0.99 10.99 27.28
N GLU A 67 1.85 10.97 26.26
CA GLU A 67 1.47 10.52 24.91
C GLU A 67 1.13 9.03 24.89
N ALA A 68 1.86 8.20 25.65
CA ALA A 68 1.58 6.77 25.73
C ALA A 68 0.17 6.49 26.26
N VAL A 69 -0.24 7.17 27.34
CA VAL A 69 -1.58 7.03 27.93
C VAL A 69 -2.66 7.53 26.97
N LEU A 70 -2.42 8.64 26.25
CA LEU A 70 -3.35 9.14 25.24
C LEU A 70 -3.55 8.15 24.10
N LEU A 71 -2.47 7.55 23.58
CA LEU A 71 -2.52 6.57 22.49
C LEU A 71 -3.36 5.34 22.84
N GLU A 72 -3.32 4.85 24.09
CA GLU A 72 -4.15 3.72 24.55
C GLU A 72 -5.66 4.00 24.50
N HIS A 73 -6.05 5.27 24.55
CA HIS A 73 -7.45 5.70 24.61
C HIS A 73 -7.96 6.26 23.28
N LEU A 74 -7.12 6.36 22.25
CA LEU A 74 -7.53 6.76 20.91
C LEU A 74 -8.18 5.60 20.18
N SER A 75 -9.26 5.91 19.46
CA SER A 75 -9.97 4.97 18.59
C SER A 75 -10.21 5.61 17.22
N ALA A 76 -10.79 4.83 16.30
CA ALA A 76 -11.21 5.36 15.00
C ALA A 76 -12.40 6.33 15.10
N GLU A 77 -13.12 6.34 16.23
CA GLU A 77 -14.27 7.21 16.45
C GLU A 77 -13.83 8.60 16.96
N PRO A 78 -14.42 9.71 16.45
CA PRO A 78 -14.12 11.04 16.94
C PRO A 78 -14.51 11.21 18.41
N VAL A 79 -13.60 11.76 19.22
CA VAL A 79 -13.83 12.13 20.62
C VAL A 79 -13.40 13.57 20.86
N HIS A 80 -14.10 14.28 21.75
CA HIS A 80 -13.72 15.63 22.14
C HIS A 80 -12.47 15.61 23.02
N VAL A 81 -11.57 16.57 22.85
CA VAL A 81 -10.29 16.64 23.59
C VAL A 81 -10.48 16.64 25.11
N ASP A 82 -11.44 17.42 25.62
CA ASP A 82 -11.75 17.45 27.06
C ASP A 82 -12.28 16.11 27.59
N SER A 83 -13.00 15.35 26.75
CA SER A 83 -13.51 14.02 27.13
C SER A 83 -12.37 13.01 27.20
N LEU A 84 -11.41 13.10 26.27
CA LEU A 84 -10.19 12.29 26.30
C LEU A 84 -9.36 12.61 27.55
N GLY A 85 -9.08 13.90 27.82
CA GLY A 85 -8.31 14.34 28.99
C GLY A 85 -8.88 13.85 30.32
N ARG A 86 -10.22 13.92 30.48
CA ARG A 86 -10.91 13.36 31.66
C ARG A 86 -10.81 11.85 31.79
N ALA A 87 -10.79 11.13 30.67
CA ALA A 87 -10.72 9.67 30.70
C ALA A 87 -9.34 9.16 31.16
N VAL A 88 -8.30 9.98 30.98
CA VAL A 88 -6.90 9.63 31.27
C VAL A 88 -6.33 10.36 32.49
N ASP A 89 -7.16 11.05 33.28
CA ASP A 89 -6.76 11.84 34.46
C ASP A 89 -5.63 12.86 34.18
N LEU A 90 -5.58 13.39 32.95
CA LEU A 90 -4.70 14.49 32.59
C LEU A 90 -5.35 15.85 32.94
N PRO A 91 -4.57 16.84 33.39
CA PRO A 91 -5.06 18.17 33.75
C PRO A 91 -5.63 18.97 32.57
#